data_AF-A0A9C8RF78-F1
#
_entry.id   AF-A0A9C8RF78-F1
#
_cell.length_a   1.000
_cell.length_b   1.000
_cell.length_c   1.000
_cell.angle_alpha   90.00
_cell.angle_beta   90.00
_cell.angle_gamma   90.00
#
_symmetry.space_group_name_H-M   'P 1'
#
loop_
_entity.id
_entity.type
_entity.pdbx_description
1 polymer ?
#
loop_
_entity_poly.entity_id
_entity_poly.type
_entity_poly.pdbx_seq_one_letter_code
_entity_poly.pdbx_strand_id
1 'polypeptide(L)'
;MEEINWVYVVLSTMSTVATVAAAYAALTSLRISRQANQVSEKSILAAHHSSAAFELSSAISKLKEESSDFSDFAYSMWADWPRDIEGCDDRSAGGIDPRPLRHVLTNASEMLVGHGTSNEREFRLAQNRMFSIIRDGVAGLNELEFNELLKKADHEHDYFESIFGTPSIKRNIGDTKAFRWVCYQLTRRVGTDKWQEIWIRSWHDGGWMNKYRTEFSKIQTTLSDVLATLRRERGKIALSVYPLKSNPVLDAKYNSVVNAVEVLLDDCNPDLMEAYSDFEDDEDAYLLIVYSMGIAYFAMKILGSLHLDSDN
;
A
#
# COMPACT_ATOMS: atom_id res chain seq x y z
N MET A 1 -24.63 -75.03 -39.26
CA MET A 1 -23.81 -74.43 -38.20
C MET A 1 -22.60 -73.85 -38.90
N GLU A 2 -22.50 -72.53 -39.01
CA GLU A 2 -21.29 -71.89 -39.52
C GLU A 2 -20.16 -72.10 -38.51
N GLU A 3 -19.06 -72.71 -38.95
CA GLU A 3 -17.85 -72.84 -38.15
C GLU A 3 -17.26 -71.45 -37.93
N ILE A 4 -17.22 -71.01 -36.67
CA ILE A 4 -16.58 -69.75 -36.29
C ILE A 4 -15.09 -69.87 -36.61
N ASN A 5 -14.60 -69.04 -37.51
CA ASN A 5 -13.18 -68.95 -37.85
C ASN A 5 -12.40 -68.25 -36.72
N TRP A 6 -11.96 -69.04 -35.74
CA TRP A 6 -11.22 -68.59 -34.56
C TRP A 6 -9.96 -67.78 -34.86
N VAL A 7 -9.30 -68.04 -35.99
CA VAL A 7 -8.11 -67.28 -36.43
C VAL A 7 -8.47 -65.83 -36.71
N TYR A 8 -9.62 -65.58 -37.33
CA TYR A 8 -10.12 -64.23 -37.61
C TYR A 8 -10.51 -63.49 -36.33
N VAL A 9 -11.13 -64.19 -35.37
CA VAL A 9 -11.48 -63.63 -34.06
C VAL A 9 -10.23 -63.23 -33.29
N VAL A 10 -9.22 -64.10 -33.20
CA VAL A 10 -7.94 -63.81 -32.51
C VAL A 10 -7.18 -62.67 -33.19
N LEU A 11 -7.10 -62.65 -34.51
CA LEU A 11 -6.47 -61.55 -35.25
C LEU A 11 -7.20 -60.22 -35.02
N SER A 12 -8.54 -60.23 -35.03
CA SER A 12 -9.34 -59.02 -34.80
C SER A 12 -9.21 -58.48 -33.38
N THR A 13 -9.16 -59.35 -32.36
CA THR A 13 -8.99 -58.95 -30.95
C THR A 13 -7.58 -58.46 -30.70
N MET A 14 -6.55 -59.12 -31.22
CA MET A 14 -5.17 -58.64 -31.14
C MET A 14 -4.99 -57.30 -31.87
N SER A 15 -5.61 -57.12 -33.04
CA SER A 15 -5.60 -55.83 -33.76
C SER A 15 -6.30 -54.72 -32.97
N THR A 16 -7.41 -55.03 -32.32
CA THR A 16 -8.14 -54.08 -31.46
C THR A 16 -7.31 -53.71 -30.23
N VAL A 17 -6.72 -54.69 -29.55
CA VAL A 17 -5.81 -54.47 -28.41
C VAL A 17 -4.59 -53.65 -28.83
N ALA A 18 -4.01 -53.94 -30.00
CA ALA A 18 -2.89 -53.17 -30.55
C ALA A 18 -3.30 -51.72 -30.86
N THR A 19 -4.51 -51.50 -31.38
CA THR A 19 -5.03 -50.16 -31.67
C THR A 19 -5.29 -49.37 -30.38
N VAL A 20 -5.83 -50.01 -29.34
CA VAL A 20 -6.02 -49.38 -28.01
C VAL A 20 -4.68 -49.06 -27.37
N ALA A 21 -3.71 -49.97 -27.44
CA ALA A 21 -2.35 -49.74 -26.93
C ALA A 21 -1.65 -48.60 -27.69
N ALA A 22 -1.80 -48.54 -29.02
CA ALA A 22 -1.25 -47.47 -29.85
C ALA A 22 -1.91 -46.11 -29.53
N ALA A 23 -3.23 -46.07 -29.34
CA ALA A 23 -3.95 -44.86 -28.95
C ALA A 23 -3.53 -44.37 -27.56
N TYR A 24 -3.34 -45.29 -26.61
CA TYR A 24 -2.82 -44.96 -25.27
C TYR A 24 -1.39 -44.41 -25.34
N ALA A 25 -0.51 -45.04 -26.11
CA ALA A 25 0.86 -44.58 -26.33
C ALA A 25 0.92 -43.19 -27.00
N ALA A 26 0.03 -42.92 -27.96
CA ALA A 26 -0.08 -41.61 -28.60
C ALA A 26 -0.54 -40.53 -27.60
N LEU A 27 -1.51 -40.84 -26.72
CA LEU A 27 -1.98 -39.92 -25.68
C LEU A 27 -0.91 -39.64 -24.62
N THR A 28 -0.17 -40.66 -24.18
CA THR A 28 0.94 -40.47 -23.23
C THR A 28 2.09 -39.70 -23.88
N SER A 29 2.43 -39.99 -25.14
CA SER A 29 3.42 -39.23 -25.91
C SER A 29 3.02 -37.75 -26.05
N LEU A 30 1.76 -37.45 -26.36
CA LEU A 30 1.26 -36.08 -26.43
C LEU A 30 1.34 -35.35 -25.08
N ARG A 31 1.02 -36.04 -23.97
CA ARG A 31 1.15 -35.48 -22.62
C ARG A 31 2.61 -35.17 -22.27
N ILE A 32 3.52 -36.10 -22.54
CA ILE A 32 4.96 -35.92 -22.31
C ILE A 32 5.50 -34.78 -23.18
N SER A 33 5.11 -34.71 -24.45
CA SER A 33 5.50 -33.63 -25.37
C SER A 33 5.01 -32.26 -24.87
N ARG A 34 3.76 -32.15 -24.38
CA ARG A 34 3.25 -30.92 -23.78
C ARG A 34 4.03 -30.51 -22.54
N GLN A 35 4.35 -31.46 -21.66
CA GLN A 35 5.15 -31.19 -20.47
C GLN A 35 6.57 -30.77 -20.82
N ALA A 36 7.21 -31.44 -21.78
CA ALA A 36 8.55 -31.10 -22.26
C ALA A 36 8.59 -29.69 -22.88
N ASN A 37 7.60 -29.34 -23.69
CA ASN A 37 7.47 -27.99 -24.26
C ASN A 37 7.28 -26.93 -23.16
N GLN A 38 6.45 -27.19 -22.15
CA GLN A 38 6.29 -26.30 -21.00
C GLN A 38 7.58 -26.12 -20.20
N VAL A 39 8.34 -27.19 -19.99
CA VAL A 39 9.65 -27.11 -19.31
C VAL A 39 10.63 -26.31 -20.16
N SER A 40 10.70 -26.58 -21.47
CA SER A 40 11.57 -25.83 -22.39
C SER A 40 11.23 -24.35 -22.42
N GLU A 41 9.94 -23.99 -22.49
CA GLU A 41 9.48 -22.61 -22.43
C GLU A 41 9.89 -21.93 -21.13
N LYS A 42 9.70 -22.59 -19.98
CA LYS A 42 10.14 -22.07 -18.68
C LYS A 42 11.67 -21.91 -18.59
N SER A 43 12.44 -22.85 -19.13
CA SER A 43 13.91 -22.77 -19.15
C SER A 43 14.39 -21.61 -20.04
N ILE A 44 13.77 -21.41 -21.19
CA ILE A 44 14.08 -20.28 -22.08
C ILE A 44 13.73 -18.96 -21.39
N LEU A 45 12.54 -18.85 -20.80
CA LEU A 45 12.14 -17.66 -20.04
C LEU A 45 13.08 -17.38 -18.86
N ALA A 46 13.50 -18.41 -18.12
CA ALA A 46 14.44 -18.26 -17.01
C ALA A 46 15.82 -17.76 -17.48
N ALA A 47 16.33 -18.28 -18.59
CA ALA A 47 17.59 -17.82 -19.16
C ALA A 47 17.50 -16.36 -19.63
N HIS A 48 16.44 -16.02 -20.38
CA HIS A 48 16.22 -14.68 -20.92
C HIS A 48 15.93 -13.62 -19.85
N HIS A 49 15.29 -14.00 -18.75
CA HIS A 49 14.92 -13.09 -17.67
C HIS A 49 15.86 -13.12 -16.47
N SER A 50 16.95 -13.90 -16.52
CA SER A 50 17.91 -14.02 -15.41
C SER A 50 18.50 -12.67 -14.99
N SER A 51 18.89 -11.82 -15.95
CA SER A 51 19.37 -10.45 -15.71
C SER A 51 18.31 -9.60 -15.02
N ALA A 52 17.07 -9.57 -15.54
CA ALA A 52 15.97 -8.81 -14.94
C ALA A 52 15.65 -9.26 -13.52
N ALA A 53 15.63 -10.56 -13.27
CA ALA A 53 15.39 -11.12 -11.94
C ALA A 53 16.51 -10.76 -10.97
N PHE A 54 17.77 -10.77 -11.42
CA PHE A 54 18.92 -10.34 -10.63
C PHE A 54 18.84 -8.85 -10.28
N GLU A 55 18.59 -7.99 -11.26
CA GLU A 55 18.45 -6.53 -11.05
C GLU A 55 17.28 -6.21 -10.11
N LEU A 56 16.13 -6.90 -10.27
CA LEU A 56 15.00 -6.74 -9.36
C LEU A 56 15.36 -7.14 -7.92
N SER A 57 16.02 -8.30 -7.75
CA SER A 57 16.45 -8.77 -6.43
C SER A 57 17.44 -7.80 -5.78
N SER A 58 18.45 -7.36 -6.55
CA SER A 58 19.43 -6.39 -6.08
C SER A 58 18.80 -5.05 -5.72
N ALA A 59 17.80 -4.59 -6.49
CA ALA A 59 17.04 -3.39 -6.18
C ALA A 59 16.27 -3.52 -4.86
N ILE A 60 15.55 -4.64 -4.64
CA ILE A 60 14.82 -4.87 -3.39
C ILE A 60 15.77 -4.92 -2.19
N SER A 61 16.90 -5.64 -2.30
CA SER A 61 17.89 -5.69 -1.23
C SER A 61 18.47 -4.31 -0.92
N LYS A 62 18.82 -3.52 -1.94
CA LYS A 62 19.33 -2.16 -1.77
C LYS A 62 18.28 -1.24 -1.13
N LEU A 63 17.03 -1.31 -1.57
CA LEU A 63 15.93 -0.56 -0.94
C LEU A 63 15.80 -0.93 0.53
N LYS A 64 15.86 -2.22 0.87
CA LYS A 64 15.73 -2.70 2.26
C LYS A 64 16.84 -2.21 3.18
N GLU A 65 18.08 -2.25 2.70
CA GLU A 65 19.24 -1.79 3.46
C GLU A 65 19.23 -0.28 3.65
N GLU A 66 18.96 0.48 2.58
CA GLU A 66 19.10 1.94 2.59
C GLU A 66 17.86 2.66 3.16
N SER A 67 16.71 1.99 3.25
CA SER A 67 15.47 2.60 3.76
C SER A 67 15.06 2.17 5.17
N SER A 68 15.84 1.32 5.85
CA SER A 68 15.51 0.84 7.20
C SER A 68 15.34 2.00 8.19
N ASP A 69 16.31 2.92 8.22
CA ASP A 69 16.33 4.03 9.17
C ASP A 69 15.16 4.99 8.91
N PHE A 70 14.84 5.22 7.64
CA PHE A 70 13.68 6.03 7.27
C PHE A 70 12.36 5.34 7.62
N SER A 71 12.25 4.01 7.42
CA SER A 71 11.07 3.25 7.81
C SER A 71 10.84 3.29 9.33
N ASP A 72 11.90 3.12 10.11
CA ASP A 72 11.86 3.21 11.58
C ASP A 72 11.48 4.62 12.03
N PHE A 73 12.05 5.65 11.40
CA PHE A 73 11.66 7.03 11.65
C PHE A 73 10.19 7.28 11.31
N ALA A 74 9.71 6.82 10.16
CA ALA A 74 8.32 6.99 9.73
C ALA A 74 7.34 6.32 10.70
N TYR A 75 7.69 5.15 11.23
CA TYR A 75 6.96 4.50 12.32
C TYR A 75 6.94 5.38 13.58
N SER A 76 8.09 5.88 14.02
CA SER A 76 8.16 6.79 15.18
C SER A 76 7.36 8.08 14.98
N MET A 77 7.40 8.68 13.80
CA MET A 77 6.58 9.85 13.51
C MET A 77 5.08 9.53 13.60
N TRP A 78 4.64 8.38 13.11
CA TRP A 78 3.25 7.94 13.21
C TRP A 78 2.83 7.55 14.63
N ALA A 79 3.73 6.96 15.43
CA ALA A 79 3.41 6.41 16.76
C ALA A 79 3.69 7.38 17.94
N ASP A 80 4.76 8.17 17.85
CA ASP A 80 5.26 9.02 18.93
C ASP A 80 4.79 10.47 18.83
N TRP A 81 4.65 11.04 17.62
CA TRP A 81 4.13 12.40 17.47
C TRP A 81 2.72 12.58 18.07
N PRO A 82 1.76 11.63 17.92
CA PRO A 82 0.50 11.70 18.63
C PRO A 82 0.62 11.72 20.15
N ARG A 83 1.67 11.09 20.72
CA ARG A 83 1.94 11.09 22.17
C ARG A 83 2.46 12.44 22.65
N ASP A 84 3.32 13.08 21.85
CA ASP A 84 3.81 14.43 22.14
C ASP A 84 2.65 15.44 22.19
N ILE A 85 1.68 15.30 21.27
CA ILE A 85 0.49 16.16 21.17
C ILE A 85 -0.49 15.93 22.32
N GLU A 86 -0.52 14.73 22.91
CA GLU A 86 -1.42 14.37 24.02
C GLU A 86 -1.26 15.30 25.24
N GLY A 87 -0.10 15.95 25.41
CA GLY A 87 0.10 16.98 26.43
C GLY A 87 -0.78 18.23 26.27
N CYS A 88 -1.41 18.43 25.12
CA CYS A 88 -2.31 19.55 24.82
C CYS A 88 -3.81 19.18 24.97
N ASP A 89 -4.12 17.93 25.35
CA ASP A 89 -5.47 17.38 25.37
C ASP A 89 -6.33 17.89 26.55
N ASP A 90 -7.37 18.67 26.26
CA ASP A 90 -8.52 18.85 27.15
C ASP A 90 -9.45 17.66 27.02
N ARG A 91 -9.11 16.59 27.74
CA ARG A 91 -9.85 15.33 27.73
C ARG A 91 -11.33 15.53 28.11
N SER A 92 -11.65 16.52 28.94
CA SER A 92 -13.03 16.75 29.41
C SER A 92 -13.98 17.22 28.30
N ALA A 93 -13.44 17.83 27.24
CA ALA A 93 -14.22 18.28 26.09
C ALA A 93 -14.64 17.15 25.13
N GLY A 94 -14.10 15.93 25.32
CA GLY A 94 -14.29 14.78 24.43
C GLY A 94 -15.47 13.86 24.75
N GLY A 95 -16.08 13.94 25.94
CA GLY A 95 -17.11 13.00 26.41
C GLY A 95 -16.93 12.61 27.88
N ILE A 96 -17.68 11.60 28.36
CA ILE A 96 -17.57 11.10 29.74
C ILE A 96 -16.34 10.21 29.90
N ASP A 97 -16.10 9.31 28.94
CA ASP A 97 -14.87 8.50 28.89
C ASP A 97 -14.23 8.56 27.49
N PRO A 98 -13.64 9.73 27.13
CA PRO A 98 -13.08 9.89 25.81
C PRO A 98 -11.75 9.14 25.71
N ARG A 99 -11.52 8.58 24.52
CA ARG A 99 -10.28 7.89 24.20
C ARG A 99 -9.09 8.83 24.27
N PRO A 100 -7.90 8.34 24.63
CA PRO A 100 -6.69 9.16 24.61
C PRO A 100 -6.46 9.79 23.23
N LEU A 101 -6.08 11.07 23.19
CA LEU A 101 -6.01 11.85 21.96
C LEU A 101 -5.04 11.23 20.94
N ARG A 102 -3.95 10.64 21.42
CA ARG A 102 -3.00 9.90 20.57
C ARG A 102 -3.69 8.83 19.72
N HIS A 103 -4.66 8.11 20.27
CA HIS A 103 -5.38 7.07 19.54
C HIS A 103 -6.37 7.67 18.54
N VAL A 104 -6.88 8.88 18.79
CA VAL A 104 -7.71 9.60 17.83
C VAL A 104 -6.89 9.98 16.60
N LEU A 105 -5.71 10.56 16.80
CA LEU A 105 -4.77 10.94 15.73
C LEU A 105 -4.24 9.72 14.94
N THR A 106 -3.84 8.66 15.64
CA THR A 106 -3.40 7.42 14.99
C THR A 106 -4.54 6.79 14.16
N ASN A 107 -5.76 6.68 14.70
CA ASN A 107 -6.90 6.20 13.93
C ASN A 107 -7.21 7.09 12.72
N ALA A 108 -7.11 8.41 12.88
CA ALA A 108 -7.35 9.36 11.80
C ALA A 108 -6.43 9.12 10.60
N SER A 109 -5.13 9.03 10.88
CA SER A 109 -4.09 8.81 9.87
C SER A 109 -4.20 7.43 9.22
N GLU A 110 -4.46 6.38 10.01
CA GLU A 110 -4.70 5.03 9.47
C GLU A 110 -5.94 4.97 8.57
N MET A 111 -7.06 5.57 9.02
CA MET A 111 -8.30 5.64 8.26
C MET A 111 -8.12 6.42 6.96
N LEU A 112 -7.33 7.50 6.99
CA LEU A 112 -6.99 8.29 5.81
C LEU A 112 -6.21 7.46 4.78
N VAL A 113 -5.19 6.72 5.23
CA VAL A 113 -4.39 5.84 4.37
C VAL A 113 -5.22 4.66 3.86
N GLY A 114 -6.07 4.07 4.70
CA GLY A 114 -6.99 3.01 4.30
C GLY A 114 -7.97 3.46 3.22
N HIS A 115 -8.52 4.67 3.37
CA HIS A 115 -9.38 5.30 2.37
C HIS A 115 -8.63 5.58 1.05
N GLY A 116 -7.40 6.09 1.14
CA GLY A 116 -6.57 6.37 -0.03
C GLY A 116 -6.22 5.13 -0.86
N THR A 117 -5.86 4.04 -0.17
CA THR A 117 -5.24 2.85 -0.78
C THR A 117 -6.20 1.76 -1.25
N SER A 118 -7.48 1.81 -0.88
CA SER A 118 -8.55 0.92 -1.38
C SER A 118 -8.14 -0.56 -1.53
N ASN A 119 -8.17 -1.36 -0.46
CA ASN A 119 -7.87 -2.80 -0.50
C ASN A 119 -6.54 -3.13 -1.21
N GLU A 120 -5.46 -2.45 -0.83
CA GLU A 120 -4.05 -2.86 -1.06
C GLU A 120 -3.54 -2.85 -2.50
N ARG A 121 -4.34 -2.45 -3.51
CA ARG A 121 -3.98 -2.70 -4.91
C ARG A 121 -3.44 -1.52 -5.70
N GLU A 122 -3.70 -0.28 -5.30
CA GLU A 122 -3.30 0.89 -6.09
C GLU A 122 -2.85 2.07 -5.23
N PHE A 123 -1.55 2.17 -5.03
CA PHE A 123 -0.91 3.29 -4.36
C PHE A 123 -0.99 4.61 -5.15
N ARG A 124 -1.08 4.53 -6.49
CA ARG A 124 -0.96 5.66 -7.44
C ARG A 124 -2.05 6.74 -7.34
N LEU A 125 -3.09 6.51 -6.55
CA LEU A 125 -4.18 7.47 -6.31
C LEU A 125 -4.36 7.77 -4.82
N ALA A 126 -3.53 7.18 -3.96
CA ALA A 126 -3.68 7.29 -2.52
C ALA A 126 -3.48 8.73 -2.06
N GLN A 127 -2.42 9.39 -2.53
CA GLN A 127 -2.12 10.78 -2.16
C GLN A 127 -3.29 11.73 -2.48
N ASN A 128 -3.80 11.70 -3.71
CA ASN A 128 -4.89 12.61 -4.12
C ASN A 128 -6.16 12.44 -3.27
N ARG A 129 -6.41 11.22 -2.79
CA ARG A 129 -7.54 10.89 -1.91
C ARG A 129 -7.24 11.28 -0.47
N MET A 130 -6.05 10.99 0.04
CA MET A 130 -5.62 11.40 1.38
C MET A 130 -5.62 12.92 1.50
N PHE A 131 -5.11 13.63 0.49
CA PHE A 131 -5.03 15.08 0.46
C PHE A 131 -6.39 15.77 0.28
N SER A 132 -7.45 15.01 -0.02
CA SER A 132 -8.81 15.57 -0.14
C SER A 132 -9.26 16.28 1.13
N ILE A 133 -8.78 15.87 2.31
CA ILE A 133 -9.14 16.54 3.57
C ILE A 133 -8.56 17.95 3.68
N ILE A 134 -7.43 18.22 3.02
CA ILE A 134 -6.82 19.55 2.96
C ILE A 134 -7.44 20.36 1.82
N ARG A 135 -7.61 19.73 0.64
CA ARG A 135 -8.13 20.41 -0.55
C ARG A 135 -9.61 20.79 -0.41
N ASP A 136 -10.43 19.86 0.08
CA ASP A 136 -11.88 19.98 0.10
C ASP A 136 -12.40 20.38 1.49
N GLY A 137 -11.55 20.30 2.53
CA GLY A 137 -11.89 20.55 3.92
C GLY A 137 -12.87 19.53 4.52
N VAL A 138 -13.26 19.75 5.77
CA VAL A 138 -14.34 18.99 6.44
C VAL A 138 -15.47 19.93 6.83
N ALA A 139 -16.43 20.09 5.92
CA ALA A 139 -17.50 21.08 6.08
C ALA A 139 -18.64 20.63 7.02
N GLY A 140 -19.38 21.61 7.53
CA GLY A 140 -20.67 21.40 8.21
C GLY A 140 -20.57 20.72 9.58
N LEU A 141 -19.41 20.78 10.23
CA LEU A 141 -19.27 20.33 11.62
C LEU A 141 -20.17 21.18 12.52
N ASN A 142 -21.02 20.55 13.32
CA ASN A 142 -21.99 21.22 14.18
C ASN A 142 -22.27 20.43 15.46
N GLU A 143 -22.80 21.13 16.45
CA GLU A 143 -23.05 20.60 17.79
C GLU A 143 -24.06 19.46 17.84
N LEU A 144 -25.06 19.48 16.95
CA LEU A 144 -26.10 18.47 16.94
C LEU A 144 -25.54 17.12 16.50
N GLU A 145 -24.79 17.09 15.40
CA GLU A 145 -24.13 15.87 14.92
C GLU A 145 -23.09 15.38 15.93
N PHE A 146 -22.29 16.27 16.53
CA PHE A 146 -21.34 15.88 17.57
C PHE A 146 -22.02 15.11 18.71
N ASN A 147 -23.11 15.66 19.26
CA ASN A 147 -23.85 15.02 20.35
C ASN A 147 -24.50 13.69 19.94
N GLU A 148 -24.92 13.54 18.69
CA GLU A 148 -25.43 12.27 18.15
C GLU A 148 -24.35 11.20 18.03
N LEU A 149 -23.15 11.58 17.58
CA LEU A 149 -22.01 10.67 17.46
C LEU A 149 -21.43 10.31 18.84
N LEU A 150 -21.32 11.30 19.74
CA LEU A 150 -20.85 11.10 21.11
C LEU A 150 -21.70 10.08 21.85
N LYS A 151 -23.04 10.16 21.77
CA LYS A 151 -23.93 9.16 22.39
C LYS A 151 -23.69 7.72 21.94
N LYS A 152 -23.08 7.51 20.78
CA LYS A 152 -22.77 6.17 20.25
C LYS A 152 -21.34 5.72 20.55
N ALA A 153 -20.40 6.65 20.67
CA ALA A 153 -18.99 6.32 20.90
C ALA A 153 -18.58 6.42 22.38
N ASP A 154 -19.33 7.13 23.21
CA ASP A 154 -19.03 7.23 24.63
C ASP A 154 -19.12 5.84 25.27
N HIS A 155 -18.12 5.49 26.08
CA HIS A 155 -17.90 4.16 26.67
C HIS A 155 -17.57 3.02 25.69
N GLU A 156 -17.45 3.27 24.38
CA GLU A 156 -17.02 2.24 23.43
C GLU A 156 -15.49 2.21 23.28
N HIS A 157 -14.93 1.00 23.20
CA HIS A 157 -13.48 0.79 23.08
C HIS A 157 -13.02 0.23 21.72
N ASP A 158 -13.95 -0.15 20.82
CA ASP A 158 -13.66 -0.69 19.48
C ASP A 158 -13.23 0.38 18.45
N TYR A 159 -12.47 0.03 17.40
CA TYR A 159 -12.11 0.99 16.33
C TYR A 159 -13.29 1.84 15.83
N PHE A 160 -13.06 3.12 15.50
CA PHE A 160 -14.16 4.02 15.12
C PHE A 160 -14.92 3.56 13.88
N GLU A 161 -14.24 2.87 12.98
CA GLU A 161 -14.85 2.24 11.80
C GLU A 161 -15.79 1.08 12.18
N SER A 162 -15.56 0.41 13.32
CA SER A 162 -16.48 -0.60 13.86
C SER A 162 -17.78 0.03 14.40
N ILE A 163 -17.69 1.23 15.00
CA ILE A 163 -18.83 1.93 15.60
C ILE A 163 -19.64 2.68 14.53
N PHE A 164 -18.95 3.36 13.62
CA PHE A 164 -19.54 4.31 12.67
C PHE A 164 -19.54 3.84 11.22
N GLY A 165 -18.91 2.69 10.93
CA GLY A 165 -18.72 2.15 9.60
C GLY A 165 -17.44 2.66 8.92
N THR A 166 -16.85 1.82 8.08
CA THR A 166 -15.66 2.14 7.27
C THR A 166 -15.98 3.19 6.20
N PRO A 167 -15.12 4.20 6.00
CA PRO A 167 -15.25 5.16 4.91
C PRO A 167 -15.35 4.50 3.54
N SER A 168 -16.37 4.86 2.77
CA SER A 168 -16.50 4.38 1.38
C SER A 168 -15.56 5.15 0.47
N ILE A 169 -14.78 4.45 -0.37
CA ILE A 169 -13.90 5.03 -1.39
C ILE A 169 -14.65 5.91 -2.40
N LYS A 170 -15.97 5.72 -2.56
CA LYS A 170 -16.80 6.47 -3.52
C LYS A 170 -17.24 7.83 -2.99
N ARG A 171 -17.02 8.13 -1.71
CA ARG A 171 -17.44 9.38 -1.05
C ARG A 171 -16.22 10.08 -0.49
N ASN A 172 -16.31 11.39 -0.27
CA ASN A 172 -15.28 12.11 0.44
C ASN A 172 -15.18 11.55 1.87
N ILE A 173 -13.96 11.29 2.35
CA ILE A 173 -13.74 10.81 3.72
C ILE A 173 -14.29 11.80 4.77
N GLY A 174 -14.26 13.10 4.49
CA GLY A 174 -14.83 14.17 5.31
C GLY A 174 -16.36 14.10 5.50
N ASP A 175 -17.06 13.34 4.66
CA ASP A 175 -18.52 13.11 4.80
C ASP A 175 -18.84 11.88 5.66
N THR A 176 -17.82 11.13 6.09
CA THR A 176 -18.03 9.85 6.78
C THR A 176 -18.12 10.04 8.28
N LYS A 177 -19.06 9.36 8.94
CA LYS A 177 -19.29 9.51 10.39
C LYS A 177 -18.04 9.18 11.22
N ALA A 178 -17.29 8.15 10.82
CA ALA A 178 -16.08 7.74 11.50
C ALA A 178 -15.00 8.85 11.47
N PHE A 179 -14.77 9.46 10.31
CA PHE A 179 -13.78 10.53 10.17
C PHE A 179 -14.28 11.86 10.76
N ARG A 180 -15.56 12.19 10.58
CA ARG A 180 -16.16 13.38 11.22
C ARG A 180 -16.09 13.32 12.74
N TRP A 181 -16.29 12.14 13.32
CA TRP A 181 -16.09 11.91 14.76
C TRP A 181 -14.68 12.27 15.21
N VAL A 182 -13.66 11.85 14.45
CA VAL A 182 -12.26 12.24 14.69
C VAL A 182 -12.11 13.76 14.62
N CYS A 183 -12.61 14.42 13.56
CA CYS A 183 -12.53 15.88 13.43
C CYS A 183 -13.18 16.60 14.62
N TYR A 184 -14.33 16.13 15.11
CA TYR A 184 -14.95 16.70 16.32
C TYR A 184 -14.07 16.55 17.56
N GLN A 185 -13.44 15.40 17.74
CA GLN A 185 -12.55 15.17 18.88
C GLN A 185 -11.32 16.10 18.80
N LEU A 186 -10.73 16.25 17.62
CA LEU A 186 -9.54 17.09 17.42
C LEU A 186 -9.85 18.60 17.60
N THR A 187 -10.98 19.07 17.07
CA THR A 187 -11.40 20.48 17.14
C THR A 187 -11.87 20.90 18.54
N ARG A 188 -12.39 19.97 19.35
CA ARG A 188 -12.91 20.29 20.70
C ARG A 188 -11.89 20.14 21.81
N ARG A 189 -10.94 19.21 21.67
CA ARG A 189 -10.02 18.84 22.75
C ARG A 189 -8.69 19.57 22.72
N VAL A 190 -8.37 20.22 21.61
CA VAL A 190 -7.15 21.02 21.47
C VAL A 190 -7.55 22.34 20.84
N GLY A 191 -7.13 23.44 21.45
CA GLY A 191 -7.40 24.79 20.95
C GLY A 191 -6.78 25.03 19.58
N THR A 192 -7.44 25.85 18.77
CA THR A 192 -6.98 26.20 17.43
C THR A 192 -5.57 26.80 17.43
N ASP A 193 -5.28 27.67 18.40
CA ASP A 193 -3.95 28.25 18.63
C ASP A 193 -2.89 27.18 18.90
N LYS A 194 -3.26 26.12 19.62
CA LYS A 194 -2.38 24.98 19.91
C LYS A 194 -2.12 24.13 18.68
N TRP A 195 -3.12 23.90 17.84
CA TRP A 195 -2.89 23.20 16.58
C TRP A 195 -1.91 23.92 15.67
N GLN A 196 -2.06 25.24 15.55
CA GLN A 196 -1.14 26.08 14.79
C GLN A 196 0.27 26.07 15.40
N GLU A 197 0.40 26.20 16.72
CA GLU A 197 1.68 26.11 17.43
C GLU A 197 2.39 24.77 17.17
N ILE A 198 1.65 23.66 17.21
CA ILE A 198 2.17 22.31 16.93
C ILE A 198 2.64 22.21 15.47
N TRP A 199 1.82 22.69 14.53
CA TRP A 199 2.14 22.64 13.11
C TRP A 199 3.40 23.44 12.78
N ILE A 200 3.47 24.72 13.19
CA ILE A 200 4.65 25.58 12.97
C ILE A 200 5.89 24.96 13.59
N ARG A 201 5.80 24.46 14.84
CA ARG A 201 6.93 23.79 15.51
C ARG A 201 7.42 22.55 14.79
N SER A 202 6.56 21.84 14.08
CA SER A 202 6.95 20.64 13.34
C SER A 202 7.93 20.95 12.19
N TRP A 203 7.94 22.18 11.69
CA TRP A 203 8.83 22.64 10.62
C TRP A 203 10.15 23.25 11.10
N HIS A 204 10.25 23.60 12.38
CA HIS A 204 11.50 24.09 12.97
C HIS A 204 12.58 23.01 13.05
N ASP A 205 13.80 23.42 13.39
CA ASP A 205 14.92 22.50 13.64
C ASP A 205 14.58 21.48 14.73
N GLY A 206 14.66 20.20 14.37
CA GLY A 206 14.29 19.10 15.25
C GLY A 206 12.78 18.82 15.35
N GLY A 207 11.93 19.57 14.64
CA GLY A 207 10.51 19.28 14.49
C GLY A 207 10.25 18.04 13.62
N TRP A 208 9.06 17.44 13.76
CA TRP A 208 8.69 16.18 13.09
C TRP A 208 8.73 16.26 11.56
N MET A 209 8.19 17.31 10.95
CA MET A 209 8.23 17.51 9.50
C MET A 209 9.65 17.74 8.97
N ASN A 210 10.44 18.55 9.67
CA ASN A 210 11.82 18.81 9.28
C ASN A 210 12.70 17.54 9.41
N LYS A 211 12.49 16.74 10.46
CA LYS A 211 13.13 15.42 10.60
C LYS A 211 12.71 14.48 9.48
N TYR A 212 11.41 14.40 9.17
CA TYR A 212 10.91 13.58 8.05
C TYR A 212 11.58 13.97 6.74
N ARG A 213 11.66 15.28 6.44
CA ARG A 213 12.36 15.79 5.27
C ARG A 213 13.83 15.38 5.24
N THR A 214 14.51 15.52 6.37
CA THR A 214 15.92 15.15 6.50
C THR A 214 16.12 13.65 6.24
N GLU A 215 15.33 12.79 6.89
CA GLU A 215 15.43 11.34 6.70
C GLU A 215 15.05 10.90 5.28
N PHE A 216 13.98 11.48 4.71
CA PHE A 216 13.57 11.20 3.33
C PHE A 216 14.65 11.57 2.31
N SER A 217 15.32 12.72 2.49
CA SER A 217 16.38 13.16 1.59
C SER A 217 17.57 12.18 1.51
N LYS A 218 17.84 11.43 2.59
CA LYS A 218 18.91 10.40 2.60
C LYS A 218 18.60 9.27 1.64
N ILE A 219 17.33 8.89 1.51
CA ILE A 219 16.91 7.75 0.68
C ILE A 219 16.50 8.15 -0.74
N GLN A 220 16.19 9.44 -0.98
CA GLN A 220 15.67 9.94 -2.25
C GLN A 220 16.54 9.60 -3.46
N THR A 221 17.87 9.72 -3.30
CA THR A 221 18.83 9.36 -4.37
C THR A 221 18.76 7.86 -4.67
N THR A 222 18.73 7.02 -3.63
CA THR A 222 18.61 5.57 -3.78
C THR A 222 17.30 5.17 -4.47
N LEU A 223 16.17 5.76 -4.07
CA LEU A 223 14.87 5.54 -4.71
C LEU A 223 14.94 5.88 -6.21
N SER A 224 15.50 7.03 -6.55
CA SER A 224 15.64 7.50 -7.94
C SER A 224 16.54 6.58 -8.78
N ASP A 225 17.68 6.16 -8.24
CA ASP A 225 18.63 5.27 -8.90
C ASP A 225 18.03 3.88 -9.15
N VAL A 226 17.32 3.33 -8.17
CA VAL A 226 16.63 2.05 -8.28
C VAL A 226 15.55 2.14 -9.36
N LEU A 227 14.71 3.18 -9.33
CA LEU A 227 13.67 3.38 -10.34
C LEU A 227 14.27 3.49 -11.76
N ALA A 228 15.34 4.26 -11.92
CA ALA A 228 16.03 4.42 -13.19
C ALA A 228 16.64 3.10 -13.69
N THR A 229 17.23 2.31 -12.79
CA THR A 229 17.82 1.00 -13.10
C THR A 229 16.75 0.01 -13.56
N LEU A 230 15.66 -0.11 -12.80
CA LEU A 230 14.55 -1.00 -13.13
C LEU A 230 13.88 -0.60 -14.46
N ARG A 231 13.60 0.69 -14.68
CA ARG A 231 13.03 1.17 -15.95
C ARG A 231 13.96 0.89 -17.13
N ARG A 232 15.28 1.09 -16.96
CA ARG A 232 16.28 0.81 -18.00
C ARG A 232 16.30 -0.67 -18.36
N GLU A 233 16.36 -1.56 -17.37
CA GLU A 233 16.40 -3.00 -17.60
C GLU A 233 15.10 -3.52 -18.23
N ARG A 234 13.95 -3.02 -17.75
CA ARG A 234 12.65 -3.28 -18.40
C ARG A 234 12.64 -2.84 -19.87
N GLY A 235 13.21 -1.66 -20.16
CA GLY A 235 13.35 -1.14 -21.52
C GLY A 235 14.19 -2.03 -22.43
N LYS A 236 15.29 -2.61 -21.93
CA LYS A 236 16.12 -3.56 -22.68
C LYS A 236 15.34 -4.82 -23.07
N ILE A 237 14.55 -5.36 -22.16
CA ILE A 237 13.85 -6.63 -22.34
C ILE A 237 12.57 -6.45 -23.17
N ALA A 238 11.97 -5.25 -23.16
CA ALA A 238 10.73 -4.96 -23.88
C ALA A 238 10.82 -5.21 -25.40
N LEU A 239 12.02 -5.07 -26.00
CA LEU A 239 12.27 -5.31 -27.42
C LEU A 239 12.83 -6.71 -27.73
N SER A 240 12.96 -7.58 -26.71
CA SER A 240 13.48 -8.92 -26.89
C SER A 240 12.42 -9.91 -27.40
N VAL A 241 12.86 -11.09 -27.84
CA VAL A 241 11.97 -12.18 -28.31
C VAL A 241 11.03 -12.66 -27.20
N TYR A 242 11.44 -12.52 -25.94
CA TYR A 242 10.65 -12.84 -24.77
C TYR A 242 10.55 -11.59 -23.88
N PRO A 243 9.57 -10.70 -24.13
CA PRO A 243 9.38 -9.53 -23.28
C PRO A 243 8.98 -9.96 -21.87
N LEU A 244 9.16 -9.07 -20.89
CA LEU A 244 8.87 -9.34 -19.48
C LEU A 244 7.43 -9.83 -19.25
N LYS A 245 6.48 -9.32 -20.05
CA LYS A 245 5.06 -9.74 -20.05
C LYS A 245 4.85 -11.23 -20.33
N SER A 246 5.81 -11.90 -20.97
CA SER A 246 5.80 -13.35 -21.19
C SER A 246 6.11 -14.14 -19.91
N ASN A 247 6.60 -13.48 -18.85
CA ASN A 247 6.73 -14.03 -17.51
C ASN A 247 5.86 -13.22 -16.52
N PRO A 248 4.57 -13.58 -16.37
CA PRO A 248 3.61 -12.76 -15.63
C PRO A 248 3.95 -12.61 -14.15
N VAL A 249 4.61 -13.60 -13.54
CA VAL A 249 5.03 -13.54 -12.13
C VAL A 249 6.11 -12.47 -11.95
N LEU A 250 7.14 -12.50 -12.81
CA LEU A 250 8.21 -11.51 -12.74
C LEU A 250 7.73 -10.11 -13.13
N ASP A 251 6.92 -9.97 -14.19
CA ASP A 251 6.36 -8.67 -14.58
C ASP A 251 5.48 -8.07 -13.47
N ALA A 252 4.68 -8.89 -12.77
CA ALA A 252 3.89 -8.43 -11.63
C ALA A 252 4.77 -7.90 -10.49
N LYS A 253 5.81 -8.64 -10.08
CA LYS A 253 6.76 -8.18 -9.06
C LYS A 253 7.49 -6.91 -9.49
N TYR A 254 7.92 -6.85 -10.76
CA TYR A 254 8.57 -5.67 -11.33
C TYR A 254 7.68 -4.43 -11.29
N ASN A 255 6.41 -4.58 -11.70
CA ASN A 255 5.42 -3.51 -11.65
C ASN A 255 5.15 -3.07 -10.21
N SER A 256 5.06 -4.02 -9.26
CA SER A 256 4.86 -3.72 -7.84
C SER A 256 5.98 -2.83 -7.31
N VAL A 257 7.24 -3.24 -7.48
CA VAL A 257 8.40 -2.47 -6.99
C VAL A 257 8.52 -1.12 -7.67
N VAL A 258 8.36 -1.05 -9.01
CA VAL A 258 8.41 0.21 -9.74
C VAL A 258 7.33 1.18 -9.25
N ASN A 259 6.08 0.71 -9.13
CA ASN A 259 4.98 1.54 -8.65
C ASN A 259 5.19 2.01 -7.21
N ALA A 260 5.69 1.13 -6.34
CA ALA A 260 5.99 1.48 -4.95
C ALA A 260 7.06 2.57 -4.84
N VAL A 261 8.14 2.46 -5.62
CA VAL A 261 9.22 3.47 -5.63
C VAL A 261 8.73 4.78 -6.25
N GLU A 262 7.92 4.73 -7.32
CA GLU A 262 7.28 5.93 -7.89
C GLU A 262 6.43 6.66 -6.85
N VAL A 263 5.59 5.92 -6.12
CA VAL A 263 4.74 6.51 -5.07
C VAL A 263 5.58 7.08 -3.93
N LEU A 264 6.62 6.40 -3.48
CA LEU A 264 7.50 6.96 -2.45
C LEU A 264 8.12 8.29 -2.88
N LEU A 265 8.57 8.38 -4.14
CA LEU A 265 9.17 9.59 -4.70
C LEU A 265 8.16 10.73 -4.96
N ASP A 266 6.98 10.40 -5.44
CA ASP A 266 6.00 11.39 -5.90
C ASP A 266 5.02 11.78 -4.79
N ASP A 267 4.51 10.79 -4.05
CA ASP A 267 3.37 10.94 -3.13
C ASP A 267 3.80 11.09 -1.66
N CYS A 268 4.95 10.54 -1.28
CA CYS A 268 5.48 10.64 0.08
C CYS A 268 6.54 11.75 0.25
N ASN A 269 6.76 12.56 -0.79
CA ASN A 269 7.73 13.64 -0.77
C ASN A 269 7.27 14.77 0.18
N PRO A 270 8.09 15.16 1.18
CA PRO A 270 7.79 16.28 2.08
C PRO A 270 7.54 17.62 1.36
N ASP A 271 8.10 17.82 0.17
CA ASP A 271 7.97 19.07 -0.60
C ASP A 271 6.49 19.40 -0.91
N LEU A 272 5.63 18.38 -0.97
CA LEU A 272 4.18 18.57 -1.14
C LEU A 272 3.54 19.39 -0.01
N MET A 273 4.13 19.35 1.18
CA MET A 273 3.64 20.02 2.37
C MET A 273 4.38 21.33 2.67
N GLU A 274 5.48 21.63 1.97
CA GLU A 274 6.29 22.83 2.21
C GLU A 274 5.48 24.11 1.93
N ALA A 275 4.59 24.09 0.93
CA ALA A 275 3.69 25.21 0.65
C ALA A 275 2.74 25.55 1.82
N TYR A 276 2.60 24.65 2.80
CA TYR A 276 1.79 24.83 4.00
C TYR A 276 2.64 25.06 5.24
N SER A 277 3.97 25.25 5.15
CA SER A 277 4.81 25.44 6.35
C SER A 277 4.42 26.70 7.14
N ASP A 278 4.04 27.75 6.40
CA ASP A 278 3.63 29.05 6.94
C ASP A 278 2.09 29.19 6.90
N PHE A 279 1.36 28.09 7.02
CA PHE A 279 -0.11 28.10 6.92
C PHE A 279 -0.73 28.99 8.02
N GLU A 280 -1.36 30.08 7.57
CA GLU A 280 -1.96 31.10 8.43
C GLU A 280 -3.42 30.81 8.79
N ASP A 281 -4.06 29.80 8.18
CA ASP A 281 -5.43 29.44 8.52
C ASP A 281 -5.45 28.49 9.71
N ASP A 282 -5.86 29.02 10.85
CA ASP A 282 -5.75 28.35 12.14
C ASP A 282 -6.67 27.12 12.22
N GLU A 283 -7.83 27.15 11.54
CA GLU A 283 -8.93 26.20 11.77
C GLU A 283 -8.62 24.78 11.32
N ASP A 284 -7.76 24.59 10.30
CA ASP A 284 -7.50 23.29 9.67
C ASP A 284 -6.09 22.73 9.94
N ALA A 285 -5.30 23.35 10.82
CA ALA A 285 -3.94 22.90 11.14
C ALA A 285 -3.89 21.43 11.64
N TYR A 286 -4.93 20.96 12.33
CA TYR A 286 -5.03 19.57 12.76
C TYR A 286 -5.14 18.59 11.58
N LEU A 287 -5.75 18.98 10.46
CA LEU A 287 -5.84 18.15 9.26
C LEU A 287 -4.48 17.99 8.59
N LEU A 288 -3.65 19.05 8.58
CA LEU A 288 -2.27 18.98 8.08
C LEU A 288 -1.45 17.99 8.91
N ILE A 289 -1.59 18.01 10.24
CA ILE A 289 -0.92 17.06 11.14
C ILE A 289 -1.39 15.62 10.86
N VAL A 290 -2.70 15.39 10.76
CA VAL A 290 -3.27 14.07 10.44
C VAL A 290 -2.78 13.57 9.09
N TYR A 291 -2.74 14.43 8.07
CA TYR A 291 -2.25 14.08 6.75
C TYR A 291 -0.75 13.73 6.78
N SER A 292 0.08 14.51 7.49
CA SER A 292 1.51 14.25 7.62
C SER A 292 1.80 12.93 8.35
N MET A 293 1.08 12.62 9.43
CA MET A 293 1.15 11.31 10.07
C MET A 293 0.69 10.19 9.13
N GLY A 294 -0.33 10.46 8.31
CA GLY A 294 -0.79 9.58 7.25
C GLY A 294 0.28 9.30 6.20
N ILE A 295 1.01 10.31 5.73
CA ILE A 295 2.14 10.14 4.81
C ILE A 295 3.21 9.22 5.43
N ALA A 296 3.60 9.47 6.68
CA ALA A 296 4.61 8.66 7.35
C ALA A 296 4.17 7.19 7.46
N TYR A 297 2.94 6.95 7.91
CA TYR A 297 2.35 5.61 7.96
C TYR A 297 2.26 4.96 6.57
N PHE A 298 1.91 5.74 5.55
CA PHE A 298 1.81 5.26 4.17
C PHE A 298 3.16 4.83 3.61
N ALA A 299 4.19 5.67 3.78
CA ALA A 299 5.56 5.37 3.37
C ALA A 299 6.08 4.10 4.05
N MET A 300 5.87 3.98 5.37
CA MET A 300 6.20 2.78 6.14
C MET A 300 5.50 1.53 5.59
N LYS A 301 4.20 1.59 5.26
CA LYS A 301 3.47 0.46 4.67
C LYS A 301 4.02 0.04 3.32
N ILE A 302 4.37 1.00 2.45
CA ILE A 302 4.96 0.71 1.14
C ILE A 302 6.30 -0.01 1.32
N LEU A 303 7.19 0.52 2.17
CA LEU A 303 8.49 -0.09 2.44
C LEU A 303 8.35 -1.48 3.07
N GLY A 304 7.43 -1.65 4.02
CA GLY A 304 7.10 -2.94 4.61
C GLY A 304 6.63 -3.97 3.58
N SER A 305 5.83 -3.56 2.59
CA SER A 305 5.39 -4.45 1.51
C SER A 305 6.54 -4.92 0.61
N LEU A 306 7.51 -4.03 0.34
CA LEU A 306 8.70 -4.36 -0.42
C LEU A 306 9.61 -5.36 0.31
N HIS A 307 9.63 -5.33 1.64
CA HIS A 307 10.44 -6.25 2.46
C HIS A 307 9.81 -7.63 2.63
N LEU A 308 8.48 -7.74 2.55
CA LEU A 308 7.78 -9.03 2.64
C LEU A 308 7.83 -9.81 1.32
N ASP A 309 7.88 -9.11 0.19
CA ASP A 309 8.02 -9.71 -1.14
C ASP A 309 9.46 -10.23 -1.43
N SER A 310 10.44 -9.93 -0.56
CA SER A 310 11.81 -10.46 -0.66
C SER A 310 11.97 -11.90 -0.16
N ASP A 311 11.04 -12.34 0.69
CA ASP A 311 11.15 -13.61 1.42
C ASP A 311 10.33 -14.76 0.79
N ASN A 312 9.67 -14.50 -0.35
CA ASN A 312 8.90 -15.45 -1.17
C ASN A 312 9.35 -15.48 -2.64
#